data_AF-A0A519MRQ8-F1
#
_entry.id   AF-A0A519MRQ8-F1
#
_cell.length_a   1.000
_cell.length_b   1.000
_cell.length_c   1.000
_cell.angle_alpha   90.00
_cell.angle_beta   90.00
_cell.angle_gamma   90.00
#
_symmetry.space_group_name_H-M   'P 1'
#
loop_
_entity.id
_entity.type
_entity.pdbx_description
1 polymer ?
#
loop_
_entity_poly.entity_id
_entity_poly.type
_entity_poly.pdbx_seq_one_letter_code
_entity_poly.pdbx_strand_id
1 'polypeptide(L)'
;KINFNFPFTGKSYIGFKQAVAIKESQGLYKLVNPYGYMGKYQFGRSTLRGLGITNTKEFLNSPRLQERAFKALCAKNKWELRKEIAKFEGRIIGGVLITESGILAAAHLGGANSVKGFLNSNGRKGFRDGFGTSLKSFMKKFGGYDTSNIVAHPEPKVSFK
;
A
#
# COMPACT_ATOMS: atom_id res chain seq x y z
N LYS A 1 25.24 -19.00 -21.19
CA LYS A 1 23.94 -18.86 -20.51
C LYS A 1 24.11 -17.90 -19.35
N ILE A 2 23.51 -16.71 -19.41
CA ILE A 2 23.56 -15.77 -18.29
C ILE A 2 22.61 -16.30 -17.21
N ASN A 3 23.17 -16.76 -16.09
CA ASN A 3 22.39 -17.11 -14.91
C ASN A 3 21.98 -15.81 -14.22
N PHE A 4 20.77 -15.35 -14.49
CA PHE A 4 20.13 -14.33 -13.68
C PHE A 4 19.76 -14.94 -12.34
N ASN A 5 20.60 -14.72 -11.33
CA ASN A 5 20.23 -14.99 -9.95
C ASN A 5 19.27 -13.88 -9.50
N PHE A 6 18.01 -13.98 -9.90
CA PHE A 6 16.98 -13.06 -9.45
C PHE A 6 16.86 -13.22 -7.93
N PRO A 7 17.06 -12.16 -7.12
CA PRO A 7 16.82 -12.26 -5.70
C PRO A 7 15.38 -12.69 -5.50
N PHE A 8 15.18 -13.86 -4.90
CA PHE A 8 13.86 -14.35 -4.54
C PHE A 8 13.32 -13.42 -3.45
N THR A 9 12.65 -12.35 -3.87
CA THR A 9 12.11 -11.34 -2.94
C THR A 9 11.11 -11.95 -1.96
N GLY A 10 10.54 -13.11 -2.29
CA GLY A 10 9.74 -13.95 -1.40
C GLY A 10 8.66 -13.14 -0.68
N LYS A 11 8.49 -13.43 0.60
CA LYS A 11 7.60 -12.68 1.49
C LYS A 11 8.32 -11.55 2.24
N SER A 12 9.38 -10.97 1.69
CA SER A 12 10.04 -9.79 2.30
C SER A 12 9.28 -8.48 2.03
N TYR A 13 9.65 -7.40 2.71
CA TYR A 13 9.17 -6.04 2.38
C TYR A 13 9.47 -5.63 0.93
N ILE A 14 10.60 -6.06 0.37
CA ILE A 14 10.92 -5.80 -1.05
C ILE A 14 9.91 -6.53 -1.94
N GLY A 15 9.57 -7.79 -1.62
CA GLY A 15 8.54 -8.54 -2.32
C GLY A 15 7.18 -7.85 -2.23
N PHE A 16 6.81 -7.35 -1.04
CA PHE A 16 5.57 -6.64 -0.80
C PHE A 16 5.41 -5.42 -1.72
N LYS A 17 6.38 -4.51 -1.71
CA LYS A 17 6.30 -3.29 -2.52
C LYS A 17 6.32 -3.59 -4.02
N GLN A 18 7.08 -4.59 -4.47
CA GLN A 18 7.09 -4.95 -5.90
C GLN A 18 5.76 -5.60 -6.32
N ALA A 19 5.17 -6.46 -5.49
CA ALA A 19 3.86 -7.04 -5.77
C ALA A 19 2.77 -5.98 -5.90
N VAL A 20 2.76 -4.98 -5.00
CA VAL A 20 1.84 -3.84 -5.09
C VAL A 20 2.12 -3.04 -6.37
N ALA A 21 3.37 -2.66 -6.62
CA ALA A 21 3.74 -1.89 -7.81
C ALA A 21 3.34 -2.55 -9.14
N ILE A 22 3.50 -3.88 -9.25
CA ILE A 22 3.08 -4.63 -10.44
C ILE A 22 1.57 -4.54 -10.62
N LYS A 23 0.79 -4.69 -9.54
CA LYS A 23 -0.67 -4.56 -9.60
C LYS A 23 -1.14 -3.14 -9.94
N GLU A 24 -0.46 -2.12 -9.42
CA GLU A 24 -0.84 -0.72 -9.59
C GLU A 24 -0.46 -0.16 -10.97
N SER A 25 0.74 -0.47 -11.48
CA SER A 25 1.29 0.21 -12.66
C SER A 25 2.21 -0.63 -13.54
N GLN A 26 2.34 -1.93 -13.26
CA GLN A 26 3.40 -2.78 -13.83
C GLN A 26 4.82 -2.27 -13.52
N GLY A 27 4.98 -1.47 -12.45
CA GLY A 27 6.27 -0.91 -12.04
C GLY A 27 6.64 0.43 -12.71
N LEU A 28 5.75 1.03 -13.50
CA LEU A 28 6.04 2.23 -14.30
C LEU A 28 5.99 3.52 -13.46
N TYR A 29 7.15 4.14 -13.23
CA TYR A 29 7.27 5.38 -12.44
C TYR A 29 6.61 6.61 -13.06
N LYS A 30 6.36 6.61 -14.38
CA LYS A 30 5.79 7.76 -15.10
C LYS A 30 4.31 7.60 -15.49
N LEU A 31 3.69 6.48 -15.11
CA LEU A 31 2.30 6.21 -15.47
C LEU A 31 1.35 7.17 -14.74
N VAL A 32 0.39 7.73 -15.46
CA VAL A 32 -0.74 8.48 -14.89
C VAL A 32 -2.01 7.88 -15.46
N ASN A 33 -2.93 7.43 -14.62
CA ASN A 33 -4.20 6.86 -15.07
C ASN A 33 -5.25 7.95 -15.35
N PRO A 34 -6.38 7.63 -16.02
CA PRO A 34 -7.43 8.60 -16.33
C PRO A 34 -8.05 9.32 -15.13
N TYR A 35 -7.96 8.74 -13.92
CA TYR A 35 -8.42 9.36 -12.67
C TYR A 35 -7.35 10.25 -12.01
N GLY A 36 -6.18 10.41 -12.64
CA GLY A 36 -5.09 11.25 -12.16
C GLY A 36 -4.24 10.64 -11.06
N TYR A 37 -4.35 9.33 -10.79
CA TYR A 37 -3.40 8.62 -9.94
C TYR A 37 -2.10 8.39 -10.70
N MET A 38 -0.96 8.49 -10.00
CA MET A 38 0.32 8.63 -10.67
C MET A 38 1.46 7.82 -10.05
N GLY A 39 2.39 7.44 -10.91
CA GLY A 39 3.61 6.74 -10.55
C GLY A 39 3.43 5.25 -10.31
N LYS A 40 4.53 4.64 -9.87
CA LYS A 40 4.70 3.20 -9.67
C LYS A 40 3.63 2.59 -8.75
N TYR A 41 3.14 3.36 -7.80
CA TYR A 41 2.17 2.94 -6.79
C TYR A 41 0.81 3.63 -6.96
N GLN A 42 0.57 4.32 -8.08
CA GLN A 42 -0.69 5.02 -8.38
C GLN A 42 -1.16 5.90 -7.20
N PHE A 43 -0.36 6.90 -6.85
CA PHE A 43 -0.70 7.84 -5.78
C PHE A 43 -1.70 8.89 -6.23
N GLY A 44 -2.67 9.20 -5.37
CA GLY A 44 -3.54 10.37 -5.52
C GLY A 44 -2.87 11.66 -5.04
N ARG A 45 -3.24 12.81 -5.62
CA ARG A 45 -2.66 14.13 -5.30
C ARG A 45 -2.85 14.54 -3.84
N SER A 46 -3.99 14.20 -3.24
CA SER A 46 -4.30 14.48 -1.84
C SER A 46 -3.37 13.70 -0.90
N THR A 47 -3.15 12.42 -1.19
CA THR A 47 -2.20 11.57 -0.44
C THR A 47 -0.78 12.10 -0.54
N LEU A 48 -0.31 12.48 -1.73
CA LEU A 48 1.01 13.08 -1.91
C LEU A 48 1.17 14.36 -1.08
N ARG A 49 0.16 15.24 -1.12
CA ARG A 49 0.17 16.47 -0.31
C ARG A 49 0.22 16.17 1.19
N GLY A 50 -0.52 15.16 1.66
CA GLY A 50 -0.47 14.70 3.05
C GLY A 50 0.93 14.27 3.49
N LEU A 51 1.72 13.69 2.57
CA LEU A 51 3.12 13.30 2.77
C LEU A 51 4.12 14.45 2.55
N GLY A 52 3.66 15.66 2.24
CA GLY A 52 4.52 16.83 1.98
C GLY A 52 4.99 16.97 0.53
N ILE A 53 4.49 16.15 -0.39
CA ILE A 53 4.86 16.19 -1.82
C ILE A 53 3.79 16.98 -2.57
N THR A 54 4.13 18.21 -2.99
CA THR A 54 3.21 19.10 -3.72
C THR A 54 3.51 19.15 -5.23
N ASN A 55 4.76 18.90 -5.63
CA ASN A 55 5.19 18.93 -7.02
C ASN A 55 5.03 17.55 -7.68
N THR A 56 3.93 17.34 -8.41
CA THR A 56 3.64 16.07 -9.08
C THR A 56 4.57 15.76 -10.25
N LYS A 57 5.08 16.79 -10.95
CA LYS A 57 6.04 16.61 -12.04
C LYS A 57 7.37 16.08 -11.51
N GLU A 58 7.82 16.62 -10.39
CA GLU A 58 9.04 16.17 -9.72
C GLU A 58 8.88 14.75 -9.14
N PHE A 59 7.72 14.47 -8.53
CA PHE A 59 7.37 13.12 -8.07
C PHE A 59 7.45 12.07 -9.18
N LEU A 60 6.87 12.35 -10.35
CA LEU A 60 6.90 11.44 -11.50
C LEU A 60 8.31 11.22 -12.07
N ASN A 61 9.23 12.17 -11.87
CA ASN A 61 10.60 12.07 -12.35
C ASN A 61 11.59 11.55 -11.29
N SER A 62 11.14 11.22 -10.08
CA SER A 62 12.01 10.75 -8.99
C SER A 62 11.57 9.38 -8.46
N PRO A 63 12.10 8.26 -8.99
CA PRO A 63 11.86 6.92 -8.47
C PRO A 63 12.11 6.81 -6.96
N ARG A 64 13.19 7.43 -6.48
CA ARG A 64 13.53 7.47 -5.04
C ARG A 64 12.43 8.13 -4.21
N LEU A 65 11.83 9.22 -4.71
CA LEU A 65 10.74 9.89 -4.00
C LEU A 65 9.50 8.99 -3.92
N GLN A 66 9.18 8.27 -4.99
CA GLN A 66 8.03 7.35 -5.00
C GLN A 66 8.21 6.18 -4.03
N GLU A 67 9.42 5.61 -3.95
CA GLU A 67 9.76 4.56 -2.99
C GLU A 67 9.66 5.06 -1.53
N ARG A 68 10.15 6.28 -1.25
CA ARG A 68 10.01 6.92 0.06
C ARG A 68 8.54 7.21 0.40
N ALA A 69 7.77 7.71 -0.56
CA ALA A 69 6.34 7.99 -0.40
C ALA A 69 5.54 6.73 -0.07
N PHE A 70 5.82 5.61 -0.75
CA PHE A 70 5.20 4.32 -0.45
C PHE A 70 5.48 3.86 0.98
N LYS A 71 6.76 3.86 1.40
CA LYS A 71 7.12 3.51 2.78
C LYS A 71 6.46 4.45 3.81
N ALA A 72 6.44 5.75 3.54
CA ALA A 72 5.81 6.74 4.42
C ALA A 72 4.29 6.53 4.53
N LEU A 73 3.59 6.23 3.43
CA LEU A 73 2.17 5.91 3.48
C LEU A 73 1.91 4.63 4.27
N CYS A 74 2.73 3.58 4.10
CA CYS A 74 2.62 2.38 4.92
C CYS A 74 2.83 2.69 6.41
N ALA A 75 3.82 3.52 6.77
CA ALA A 75 4.06 3.93 8.16
C ALA A 75 2.86 4.67 8.76
N LYS A 76 2.24 5.57 7.99
CA LYS A 76 1.01 6.28 8.38
C LYS A 76 -0.16 5.32 8.58
N ASN A 77 -0.42 4.46 7.60
CA ASN A 77 -1.50 3.47 7.66
C ASN A 77 -1.29 2.50 8.84
N LYS A 78 -0.05 2.06 9.09
CA LYS A 78 0.30 1.20 10.22
C LYS A 78 -0.02 1.87 11.56
N TRP A 79 0.27 3.17 11.68
CA TRP A 79 -0.12 3.92 12.87
C TRP A 79 -1.64 4.05 13.02
N GLU A 80 -2.33 4.45 11.95
CA GLU A 80 -3.79 4.64 11.96
C GLU A 80 -4.58 3.36 12.24
N LEU A 81 -4.01 2.20 11.87
CA LEU A 81 -4.63 0.88 11.95
C LEU A 81 -4.02 -0.03 13.03
N ARG A 82 -3.11 0.48 13.88
CA ARG A 82 -2.40 -0.34 14.88
C ARG A 82 -3.33 -1.16 15.78
N LYS A 83 -4.50 -0.60 16.13
CA LYS A 83 -5.50 -1.25 16.99
C LYS A 83 -6.17 -2.37 16.23
N GLU A 84 -6.47 -2.14 14.96
CA GLU A 84 -7.04 -3.15 14.06
C GLU A 84 -6.03 -4.25 13.75
N ILE A 85 -4.76 -3.93 13.50
CA ILE A 85 -3.69 -4.92 13.30
C ILE A 85 -3.60 -5.82 14.54
N ALA A 86 -3.40 -5.24 15.72
CA ALA A 86 -3.31 -6.00 16.98
C ALA A 86 -4.56 -6.85 17.27
N LYS A 87 -5.74 -6.36 16.90
CA LYS A 87 -7.01 -7.05 17.15
C LYS A 87 -7.29 -8.19 16.16
N PHE A 88 -7.00 -7.98 14.87
CA PHE A 88 -7.51 -8.82 13.78
C PHE A 88 -6.46 -9.68 13.08
N GLU A 89 -5.16 -9.40 13.24
CA GLU A 89 -4.12 -10.24 12.66
C GLU A 89 -4.27 -11.71 13.08
N GLY A 90 -4.09 -12.62 12.11
CA GLY A 90 -4.29 -14.06 12.30
C GLY A 90 -5.75 -14.53 12.23
N ARG A 91 -6.74 -13.63 12.21
CA ARG A 91 -8.17 -13.99 12.12
C ARG A 91 -8.64 -14.13 10.67
N ILE A 92 -9.73 -14.87 10.48
CA ILE A 92 -10.44 -14.91 9.20
C ILE A 92 -11.60 -13.92 9.25
N ILE A 93 -11.56 -12.88 8.42
CA ILE A 93 -12.61 -11.86 8.30
C ILE A 93 -13.11 -11.83 6.85
N GLY A 94 -14.42 -11.98 6.66
CA GLY A 94 -15.01 -12.05 5.32
C GLY A 94 -14.42 -13.15 4.43
N GLY A 95 -13.93 -14.25 5.03
CA GLY A 95 -13.27 -15.36 4.33
C GLY A 95 -11.82 -15.09 3.90
N VAL A 96 -11.13 -14.10 4.49
CA VAL A 96 -9.72 -13.80 4.23
C VAL A 96 -8.94 -13.84 5.54
N LEU A 97 -7.79 -14.53 5.54
CA LEU A 97 -6.83 -14.46 6.63
C LEU A 97 -6.23 -13.06 6.68
N ILE A 98 -6.43 -12.38 7.80
CA ILE A 98 -5.94 -11.02 8.04
C ILE A 98 -4.49 -11.07 8.47
N THR A 99 -3.67 -10.22 7.83
CA THR A 99 -2.24 -10.02 8.11
C THR A 99 -1.94 -8.53 8.04
N GLU A 100 -0.89 -8.07 8.72
CA GLU A 100 -0.47 -6.67 8.65
C GLU A 100 -0.27 -6.21 7.19
N SER A 101 0.46 -6.98 6.38
CA SER A 101 0.72 -6.61 4.98
C SER A 101 -0.55 -6.50 4.14
N GLY A 102 -1.53 -7.38 4.36
CA GLY A 102 -2.83 -7.32 3.70
C GLY A 102 -3.63 -6.08 4.11
N ILE A 103 -3.59 -5.72 5.39
CA ILE A 103 -4.19 -4.49 5.93
C ILE A 103 -3.55 -3.25 5.28
N LEU A 104 -2.21 -3.18 5.23
CA LEU A 104 -1.49 -2.04 4.67
C LEU A 104 -1.76 -1.85 3.17
N ALA A 105 -1.81 -2.94 2.40
CA ALA A 105 -2.18 -2.87 0.98
C ALA A 105 -3.63 -2.44 0.79
N ALA A 106 -4.58 -2.97 1.57
CA ALA A 106 -5.97 -2.57 1.48
C ALA A 106 -6.17 -1.09 1.87
N ALA A 107 -5.39 -0.59 2.83
CA ALA A 107 -5.38 0.83 3.21
C ALA A 107 -4.75 1.72 2.12
N HIS A 108 -3.77 1.23 1.36
CA HIS A 108 -3.26 1.91 0.17
C HIS A 108 -4.37 2.09 -0.88
N LEU A 109 -5.17 1.06 -1.10
CA LEU A 109 -6.27 1.06 -2.07
C LEU A 109 -7.44 1.98 -1.66
N GLY A 110 -7.94 1.82 -0.44
CA GLY A 110 -9.22 2.42 -0.02
C GLY A 110 -9.16 3.30 1.22
N GLY A 111 -7.96 3.55 1.77
CA GLY A 111 -7.76 4.30 3.01
C GLY A 111 -8.04 3.49 4.27
N ALA A 112 -7.50 3.97 5.40
CA ALA A 112 -7.62 3.30 6.69
C ALA A 112 -9.07 3.19 7.20
N ASN A 113 -9.90 4.21 6.99
CA ASN A 113 -11.29 4.17 7.46
C ASN A 113 -12.11 3.07 6.78
N SER A 114 -11.89 2.83 5.49
CA SER A 114 -12.53 1.74 4.76
C SER A 114 -12.09 0.38 5.31
N VAL A 115 -10.81 0.22 5.64
CA VAL A 115 -10.28 -0.98 6.29
C VAL A 115 -10.88 -1.18 7.68
N LYS A 116 -10.98 -0.14 8.50
CA LYS A 116 -11.67 -0.19 9.81
C LYS A 116 -13.11 -0.64 9.66
N GLY A 117 -13.83 -0.10 8.67
CA GLY A 117 -15.20 -0.48 8.37
C GLY A 117 -15.32 -1.96 8.00
N PHE A 118 -14.47 -2.45 7.10
CA PHE A 118 -14.42 -3.86 6.72
C PHE A 118 -14.15 -4.77 7.91
N LEU A 119 -13.08 -4.50 8.68
CA LEU A 119 -12.68 -5.36 9.81
C LEU A 119 -13.72 -5.39 10.93
N ASN A 120 -14.22 -4.23 11.36
CA ASN A 120 -15.17 -4.15 12.48
C ASN A 120 -16.58 -4.63 12.11
N SER A 121 -16.92 -4.71 10.81
CA SER A 121 -18.19 -5.27 10.36
C SER A 121 -18.14 -6.76 10.06
N ASN A 122 -17.02 -7.42 10.36
CA ASN A 122 -16.72 -8.80 9.98
C ASN A 122 -16.79 -9.05 8.46
N GLY A 123 -16.30 -8.09 7.67
CA GLY A 123 -16.26 -8.15 6.22
C GLY A 123 -17.56 -7.78 5.50
N ARG A 124 -18.61 -7.36 6.22
CA ARG A 124 -19.89 -6.94 5.62
C ARG A 124 -19.83 -5.59 4.92
N LYS A 125 -19.12 -4.61 5.50
CA LYS A 125 -18.86 -3.32 4.84
C LYS A 125 -17.73 -3.49 3.83
N GLY A 126 -17.97 -3.14 2.58
CA GLY A 126 -16.99 -3.19 1.50
C GLY A 126 -16.58 -1.81 1.00
N PHE A 127 -15.46 -1.77 0.29
CA PHE A 127 -15.05 -0.67 -0.58
C PHE A 127 -14.57 -1.27 -1.89
N ARG A 128 -14.91 -0.60 -3.00
CA ARG A 128 -14.37 -0.87 -4.34
C ARG A 128 -13.85 0.44 -4.94
N ASP A 129 -12.69 0.39 -5.58
CA ASP A 129 -12.17 1.53 -6.33
C ASP A 129 -12.92 1.71 -7.68
N GLY A 130 -12.53 2.74 -8.44
CA GLY A 130 -13.10 3.02 -9.76
C GLY A 130 -12.87 1.91 -10.80
N PHE A 131 -11.96 0.96 -10.53
CA PHE A 131 -11.68 -0.20 -11.39
C PHE A 131 -12.35 -1.49 -10.86
N GLY A 132 -13.20 -1.39 -9.84
CA GLY A 132 -13.90 -2.52 -9.23
C GLY A 132 -13.05 -3.36 -8.27
N THR A 133 -11.82 -2.97 -7.98
CA THR A 133 -10.91 -3.65 -7.05
C THR A 133 -11.40 -3.51 -5.61
N SER A 134 -11.49 -4.61 -4.86
CA SER A 134 -12.02 -4.60 -3.48
C SER A 134 -10.92 -4.66 -2.40
N LEU A 135 -11.23 -4.17 -1.20
CA LEU A 135 -10.36 -4.36 -0.02
C LEU A 135 -10.05 -5.84 0.23
N LYS A 136 -11.08 -6.69 0.18
CA LYS A 136 -10.97 -8.14 0.39
C LYS A 136 -9.95 -8.76 -0.57
N SER A 137 -10.01 -8.39 -1.85
CA SER A 137 -9.05 -8.88 -2.85
C SER A 137 -7.62 -8.43 -2.56
N PHE A 138 -7.42 -7.20 -2.07
CA PHE A 138 -6.10 -6.70 -1.72
C PHE A 138 -5.57 -7.36 -0.45
N MET A 139 -6.38 -7.50 0.60
CA MET A 139 -6.01 -8.22 1.81
C MET A 139 -5.57 -9.65 1.50
N LYS A 140 -6.32 -10.36 0.64
CA LYS A 140 -5.98 -11.73 0.23
C LYS A 140 -4.70 -11.76 -0.61
N LYS A 141 -4.59 -10.91 -1.62
CA LYS A 141 -3.47 -10.93 -2.59
C LYS A 141 -2.14 -10.53 -1.95
N PHE A 142 -2.16 -9.56 -1.05
CA PHE A 142 -0.98 -8.99 -0.43
C PHE A 142 -0.77 -9.46 1.02
N GLY A 143 -1.40 -10.57 1.39
CA GLY A 143 -1.24 -11.18 2.71
C GLY A 143 0.08 -11.93 2.89
N GLY A 144 0.57 -11.93 4.13
CA GLY A 144 1.69 -12.74 4.59
C GLY A 144 3.07 -12.27 4.13
N TYR A 145 3.25 -10.98 3.82
CA TYR A 145 4.58 -10.39 3.65
C TYR A 145 5.09 -9.83 4.97
N ASP A 146 6.39 -9.90 5.18
CA ASP A 146 7.09 -9.27 6.29
C ASP A 146 7.16 -7.75 6.08
N THR A 147 6.43 -7.04 6.92
CA THR A 147 6.38 -5.57 7.01
C THR A 147 6.91 -5.06 8.35
N SER A 148 7.64 -5.90 9.11
CA SER A 148 8.18 -5.57 10.43
C SER A 148 9.11 -4.34 10.41
N ASN A 149 9.85 -4.14 9.30
CA ASN A 149 10.74 -2.99 9.09
C ASN A 149 10.02 -1.65 8.85
N ILE A 150 8.69 -1.65 8.75
CA ILE A 150 7.86 -0.45 8.66
C ILE A 150 7.54 -0.01 10.09
N VAL A 151 8.20 1.05 10.53
CA VAL A 151 7.92 1.69 11.82
C VAL A 151 6.68 2.58 11.67
N ALA A 152 5.70 2.40 12.55
CA ALA A 152 4.47 3.20 12.54
C ALA A 152 4.79 4.68 12.84
N HIS A 153 4.21 5.61 12.09
CA HIS A 153 4.44 7.03 12.27
C HIS A 153 3.17 7.85 11.96
N PRO A 154 2.70 8.76 12.82
CA PRO A 154 1.47 9.53 12.60
C PRO A 154 1.51 10.48 11.41
N GLU A 155 2.61 11.21 11.28
CA GLU A 155 2.73 12.30 10.30
C GLU A 155 4.04 12.20 9.50
N PRO A 156 4.28 11.10 8.78
CA PRO A 156 5.51 10.94 8.04
C PRO A 156 5.51 11.96 6.89
N LYS A 157 6.61 12.71 6.79
CA LYS A 157 6.87 13.64 5.68
C LYS A 157 8.00 13.10 4.83
N VAL A 158 7.88 13.32 3.53
CA VAL A 158 8.89 12.95 2.55
C VAL A 158 9.38 14.20 1.87
N SER A 159 10.65 14.51 2.08
CA SER A 159 11.36 15.57 1.36
C SER A 159 12.39 14.97 0.41
N PHE A 160 12.98 15.79 -0.44
CA PHE A 160 14.06 15.38 -1.35
C PHE A 160 15.42 15.28 -0.67
N LYS A 161 15.58 15.95 0.47
CA LYS A 161 16.79 15.89 1.30
C LYS A 161 16.93 14.52 1.96
#